data_AF-A0A800C6P8-F1
#
_entry.id   AF-A0A800C6P8-F1
#
_cell.length_a   1.000
_cell.length_b   1.000
_cell.length_c   1.000
_cell.angle_alpha   90.00
_cell.angle_beta   90.00
_cell.angle_gamma   90.00
#
_symmetry.space_group_name_H-M   'P 1'
#
loop_
_entity.id
_entity.type
_entity.pdbx_description
1 polymer ?
#
loop_
_entity_poly.entity_id
_entity_poly.type
_entity_poly.pdbx_seq_one_letter_code
_entity_poly.pdbx_strand_id
1 'polypeptide(L)'
;MGISLRIFVVDDDDLIKRIPLTRYERLFRYDPKERFPEYAGKRVRYAEVAVELVQRKPVEILRMLYFIMSFDSEGRIDASEHEKETRLAMELLPPFGADGQPSQVIEAQHRFAKKRYDNEYRWTPSPEIEAAIIKAIFGSRT
;
A
#
# COMPACT_ATOMS: atom_id res chain seq x y z
N MET A 1 12.66 2.14 -21.41
CA MET A 1 12.65 1.58 -20.05
C MET A 1 11.67 2.40 -19.22
N GLY A 2 10.95 1.80 -18.28
CA GLY A 2 10.00 2.53 -17.46
C GLY A 2 9.53 1.72 -16.26
N ILE A 3 9.00 2.39 -15.25
CA ILE A 3 8.46 1.75 -14.04
C ILE A 3 6.94 1.76 -14.12
N SER A 4 6.31 0.63 -13.80
CA SER A 4 4.86 0.48 -13.68
C SER A 4 4.50 0.11 -12.25
N LEU A 5 3.57 0.87 -11.67
CA LEU A 5 2.94 0.50 -10.41
C LEU A 5 1.78 -0.47 -10.66
N ARG A 6 1.75 -1.57 -9.92
CA ARG A 6 0.68 -2.59 -9.94
C ARG A 6 0.06 -2.69 -8.56
N ILE A 7 -1.27 -2.60 -8.51
CA ILE A 7 -2.05 -2.63 -7.27
C ILE A 7 -2.83 -3.93 -7.22
N PHE A 8 -2.66 -4.70 -6.14
CA PHE A 8 -3.37 -5.93 -5.89
C PHE A 8 -4.08 -5.86 -4.55
N VAL A 9 -5.40 -6.00 -4.54
CA VAL A 9 -6.15 -6.26 -3.30
C VAL A 9 -6.07 -7.75 -2.99
N VAL A 10 -5.99 -8.07 -1.70
CA VAL A 10 -6.07 -9.41 -1.15
C VAL A 10 -7.36 -9.49 -0.34
N ASP A 11 -8.30 -10.31 -0.79
CA ASP A 11 -9.55 -10.51 -0.06
C ASP A 11 -9.39 -11.45 1.15
N ASP A 12 -10.49 -11.75 1.82
CA ASP A 12 -10.51 -12.57 3.03
C ASP A 12 -10.17 -14.05 2.75
N ASP A 13 -10.33 -14.50 1.50
CA ASP A 13 -9.97 -15.85 1.04
C ASP A 13 -8.52 -15.92 0.50
N ASP A 14 -7.70 -14.90 0.77
CA ASP A 14 -6.34 -14.71 0.27
C ASP A 14 -6.24 -14.71 -1.28
N LEU A 15 -7.34 -14.42 -1.98
CA LEU A 15 -7.34 -14.28 -3.43
C LEU A 15 -6.92 -12.87 -3.83
N ILE A 16 -6.03 -12.80 -4.82
CA ILE A 16 -5.52 -11.54 -5.34
C ILE A 16 -6.42 -11.00 -6.47
N LYS A 17 -6.79 -9.72 -6.36
CA LYS A 17 -7.56 -8.98 -7.37
C LYS A 17 -6.78 -7.74 -7.78
N ARG A 18 -6.52 -7.60 -9.09
CA ARG A 18 -5.81 -6.43 -9.61
C ARG A 18 -6.75 -5.23 -9.69
N ILE A 19 -6.32 -4.10 -9.14
CA ILE A 19 -6.96 -2.79 -9.33
C ILE A 19 -6.21 -2.04 -10.46
N PRO A 20 -6.92 -1.48 -11.47
CA PRO A 20 -6.31 -0.58 -12.43
C PRO A 20 -5.73 0.64 -11.73
N LEU A 21 -4.50 1.03 -12.08
CA LEU A 21 -3.81 2.16 -11.46
C LEU A 21 -4.65 3.45 -11.52
N THR A 22 -5.36 3.68 -12.63
CA THR A 22 -6.25 4.84 -12.79
C THR A 22 -7.39 4.87 -11.79
N ARG A 23 -7.96 3.72 -11.41
CA ARG A 23 -9.01 3.65 -10.38
C ARG A 23 -8.42 3.89 -8.99
N TYR A 24 -7.26 3.29 -8.71
CA TYR A 24 -6.53 3.55 -7.47
C TYR A 24 -6.19 5.04 -7.30
N GLU A 25 -5.67 5.70 -8.35
CA GLU A 25 -5.36 7.13 -8.30
C GLU A 25 -6.58 8.01 -8.08
N ARG A 26 -7.71 7.70 -8.74
CA ARG A 26 -8.98 8.40 -8.52
C ARG A 26 -9.50 8.23 -7.10
N LEU A 27 -9.34 7.03 -6.55
CA LEU A 27 -9.76 6.67 -5.20
C LEU A 27 -9.01 7.54 -4.16
N PHE A 28 -7.69 7.67 -4.27
CA PHE A 28 -6.88 8.53 -3.36
C PHE A 28 -6.98 10.04 -3.68
N ARG A 29 -7.51 10.42 -4.84
CA ARG A 29 -7.88 11.82 -5.14
C ARG A 29 -9.28 12.17 -4.66
N TYR A 30 -9.95 11.26 -3.96
CA TYR A 30 -11.34 11.42 -3.49
C TYR A 30 -12.31 11.77 -4.62
N ASP A 31 -12.12 11.17 -5.81
CA ASP A 31 -13.05 11.37 -6.92
C ASP A 31 -14.46 10.92 -6.50
N PRO A 32 -15.49 11.80 -6.55
CA PRO A 32 -16.83 11.46 -6.09
C PRO A 32 -17.50 10.36 -6.92
N LYS A 33 -16.97 10.00 -8.09
CA LYS A 33 -17.48 8.90 -8.93
C LYS A 33 -16.75 7.58 -8.69
N GLU A 34 -15.61 7.59 -8.00
CA GLU A 34 -14.82 6.40 -7.74
C GLU A 34 -15.22 5.76 -6.41
N ARG A 35 -15.61 4.49 -6.45
CA ARG A 35 -15.95 3.67 -5.29
C ARG A 35 -15.83 2.19 -5.59
N PHE A 36 -15.63 1.40 -4.54
CA PHE A 36 -15.60 -0.05 -4.53
C PHE A 36 -16.63 -0.57 -3.52
N PRO A 37 -17.92 -0.65 -3.90
CA PRO A 37 -19.00 -1.06 -2.98
C PRO A 37 -18.78 -2.42 -2.32
N GLU A 38 -18.07 -3.34 -2.99
CA GLU A 38 -17.69 -4.65 -2.45
C GLU A 38 -16.79 -4.58 -1.19
N TYR A 39 -16.15 -3.44 -0.96
CA TYR A 39 -15.29 -3.14 0.18
C TYR A 39 -15.89 -2.12 1.15
N ALA A 40 -17.15 -1.73 0.96
CA ALA A 40 -17.80 -0.76 1.84
C ALA A 40 -17.71 -1.15 3.33
N GLY A 41 -17.22 -0.23 4.16
CA GLY A 41 -17.02 -0.39 5.60
C GLY A 41 -15.90 -1.36 6.00
N LYS A 42 -15.06 -1.80 5.05
CA LYS A 42 -14.00 -2.78 5.30
C LYS A 42 -12.62 -2.14 5.36
N ARG A 43 -11.73 -2.82 6.09
CA ARG A 43 -10.28 -2.65 6.00
C ARG A 43 -9.73 -3.77 5.13
N VAL A 44 -9.09 -3.42 4.02
CA VAL A 44 -8.73 -4.36 2.97
C VAL A 44 -7.22 -4.40 2.79
N ARG A 45 -6.64 -5.60 2.85
CA ARG A 45 -5.23 -5.83 2.57
C ARG A 45 -4.95 -5.56 1.09
N TYR A 46 -3.88 -4.84 0.80
CA TYR A 46 -3.44 -4.65 -0.57
C TYR A 46 -1.91 -4.57 -0.68
N ALA A 47 -1.41 -4.78 -1.89
CA ALA A 47 0.00 -4.71 -2.24
C ALA A 47 0.22 -3.68 -3.35
N GLU A 48 1.22 -2.83 -3.16
CA GLU A 48 1.77 -1.94 -4.17
C GLU A 48 3.08 -2.51 -4.69
N VAL A 49 3.15 -2.75 -5.99
CA VAL A 49 4.31 -3.39 -6.61
C VAL A 49 4.86 -2.51 -7.72
N ALA A 50 6.10 -2.06 -7.53
CA ALA A 50 6.86 -1.34 -8.55
C ALA A 50 7.57 -2.35 -9.45
N VAL A 51 7.28 -2.32 -10.74
CA VAL A 51 7.80 -3.28 -11.72
C VAL A 51 8.55 -2.52 -12.82
N GLU A 52 9.78 -2.94 -13.11
CA GLU A 52 10.52 -2.44 -14.25
C GLU A 52 10.01 -3.07 -15.55
N LEU A 53 9.86 -2.24 -16.58
CA LEU A 53 9.43 -2.61 -17.90
C LEU A 53 10.50 -2.30 -18.96
N VAL A 54 10.79 -3.30 -19.79
CA VAL A 54 11.55 -3.15 -21.04
C VAL A 54 10.66 -3.55 -22.20
N GLN A 55 10.52 -2.68 -23.21
CA GLN A 55 9.61 -2.89 -24.34
C GLN A 55 8.17 -3.28 -23.92
N ARG A 56 7.67 -2.62 -22.86
CA ARG A 56 6.34 -2.86 -22.25
C ARG A 56 6.14 -4.24 -21.62
N LYS A 57 7.19 -5.05 -21.47
CA LYS A 57 7.17 -6.34 -20.78
C LYS A 57 7.82 -6.20 -19.39
N PRO A 58 7.25 -6.80 -18.34
CA PRO A 58 7.84 -6.79 -17.01
C PRO A 58 9.12 -7.63 -16.99
N VAL A 59 10.19 -7.06 -16.45
CA VAL A 59 11.50 -7.72 -16.37
C VAL A 59 11.98 -7.92 -14.93
N GLU A 60 11.62 -7.01 -14.02
CA GLU A 60 12.04 -7.07 -12.62
C GLU A 60 10.99 -6.46 -11.70
N ILE A 61 10.82 -7.01 -10.49
CA ILE A 61 10.09 -6.37 -9.40
C ILE A 61 11.09 -5.58 -8.57
N LEU A 62 10.96 -4.27 -8.57
CA LEU A 62 11.86 -3.36 -7.85
C LEU A 62 11.50 -3.27 -6.36
N ARG A 63 10.20 -3.38 -6.06
CA ARG A 63 9.68 -3.27 -4.69
C ARG A 63 8.28 -3.83 -4.57
N MET A 64 7.99 -4.46 -3.44
CA MET A 64 6.64 -4.79 -2.98
C MET A 64 6.41 -4.14 -1.61
N LEU A 65 5.27 -3.48 -1.44
CA LEU A 65 4.83 -2.90 -0.18
C LEU A 65 3.43 -3.40 0.13
N TYR A 66 3.16 -3.66 1.41
CA TYR A 66 1.94 -4.30 1.87
C TYR A 66 1.24 -3.39 2.87
N PHE A 67 0.05 -2.94 2.50
CA PHE A 67 -0.71 -1.91 3.21
C PHE A 67 -2.15 -2.34 3.44
N ILE A 68 -2.83 -1.65 4.36
CA ILE A 68 -4.25 -1.82 4.64
C ILE A 68 -4.99 -0.57 4.20
N MET A 69 -5.92 -0.72 3.26
CA MET A 69 -6.78 0.33 2.75
C MET A 69 -8.10 0.34 3.51
N SER A 70 -8.48 1.48 4.09
CA SER A 70 -9.74 1.61 4.83
C SER A 70 -10.80 2.27 3.96
N PHE A 71 -11.97 1.64 3.89
CA PHE A 71 -13.11 2.11 3.12
C PHE A 71 -14.26 2.57 4.01
N ASP A 72 -14.90 3.67 3.62
CA ASP A 72 -16.12 4.16 4.26
C ASP A 72 -17.34 3.29 3.92
N SER A 73 -18.51 3.62 4.50
CA SER A 73 -19.75 2.88 4.27
C SER A 73 -20.27 2.90 2.83
N GLU A 74 -19.73 3.75 1.95
CA GLU A 74 -20.08 3.81 0.53
C GLU A 74 -19.04 3.09 -0.37
N GLY A 75 -17.94 2.59 0.20
CA GLY A 75 -16.84 1.99 -0.53
C GLY A 75 -15.87 3.00 -1.14
N ARG A 76 -15.79 4.21 -0.59
CA ARG A 76 -14.75 5.20 -0.90
C ARG A 76 -13.62 5.10 0.13
N ILE A 77 -12.51 5.80 -0.07
CA ILE A 77 -11.50 5.91 0.99
C ILE A 77 -12.12 6.57 2.20
N ASP A 78 -11.96 5.95 3.36
CA ASP A 78 -12.26 6.59 4.63
C ASP A 78 -11.24 7.72 4.85
N ALA A 79 -11.68 8.95 4.61
CA ALA A 79 -10.85 10.14 4.72
C ALA A 79 -10.28 10.32 6.14
N SER A 80 -11.04 9.94 7.16
CA SER A 80 -10.62 10.09 8.56
C SER A 80 -9.50 9.10 8.91
N GLU A 81 -9.60 7.86 8.42
CA GLU A 81 -8.56 6.85 8.56
C GLU A 81 -7.33 7.21 7.73
N HIS A 82 -7.52 7.70 6.50
CA HIS A 82 -6.40 8.10 5.63
C HIS A 82 -5.65 9.32 6.19
N GLU A 83 -6.34 10.28 6.81
CA GLU A 83 -5.71 11.40 7.50
C GLU A 83 -4.89 10.91 8.72
N LYS A 84 -5.42 9.97 9.50
CA LYS A 84 -4.68 9.34 10.62
C LYS A 84 -3.42 8.63 10.11
N GLU A 85 -3.55 7.85 9.05
CA GLU A 85 -2.43 7.16 8.42
C GLU A 85 -1.36 8.15 7.97
N THR A 86 -1.75 9.20 7.25
CA THR A 86 -0.84 10.21 6.72
C THR A 86 -0.11 10.94 7.84
N ARG A 87 -0.82 11.32 8.91
CA ARG A 87 -0.21 11.94 10.09
C ARG A 87 0.81 11.02 10.75
N LEU A 88 0.47 9.75 10.97
CA LEU A 88 1.41 8.77 11.52
C LEU A 88 2.61 8.57 10.60
N ALA A 89 2.42 8.49 9.28
CA ALA A 89 3.50 8.38 8.32
C ALA A 89 4.44 9.60 8.35
N MET A 90 3.90 10.82 8.56
CA MET A 90 4.72 12.03 8.73
C MET A 90 5.55 12.01 10.03
N GLU A 91 5.03 11.45 11.11
CA GLU A 91 5.79 11.27 12.36
C GLU A 91 6.98 10.30 12.20
N LEU A 92 6.95 9.44 11.16
CA LEU A 92 8.04 8.54 10.79
C LEU A 92 9.09 9.17 9.88
N LEU A 93 8.84 10.39 9.36
CA LEU A 93 9.86 11.09 8.61
C LEU A 93 10.84 11.75 9.58
N PRO A 94 12.16 11.71 9.29
CA PRO A 94 13.12 12.48 10.07
C PRO A 94 12.74 13.98 10.01
N PRO A 95 12.93 14.74 11.11
CA PRO A 95 12.68 16.18 11.09
C PRO A 95 13.52 16.82 9.99
N PHE A 96 12.91 17.73 9.22
CA PHE A 96 13.65 18.54 8.25
C PHE A 96 14.77 19.30 8.97
N GLY A 97 16.03 19.07 8.58
CA GLY A 97 17.20 19.73 9.17
C GLY A 97 17.81 19.04 10.40
N ALA A 98 17.47 17.77 10.69
CA ALA A 98 18.12 17.00 11.75
C ALA A 98 19.54 16.54 11.36
N ASP A 99 20.44 17.50 11.14
CA ASP A 99 21.87 17.25 11.17
C ASP A 99 22.30 17.11 12.63
N GLY A 100 22.45 15.85 13.05
CA GLY A 100 23.33 15.47 14.15
C GLY A 100 22.95 15.96 15.55
N GLN A 101 21.94 15.37 16.18
CA GLN A 101 22.07 14.93 17.58
C GLN A 101 20.97 13.92 17.97
N PRO A 102 21.33 12.68 18.37
CA PRO A 102 20.35 11.71 18.85
C PRO A 102 19.92 12.08 20.27
N SER A 103 18.70 12.62 20.40
CA SER A 103 18.01 12.65 21.68
C SER A 103 17.28 11.32 21.86
N GLN A 104 17.64 10.58 22.92
CA GLN A 104 17.11 9.24 23.23
C GLN A 104 15.58 9.18 23.31
N VAL A 105 14.93 10.32 23.60
CA VAL A 105 13.46 10.46 23.66
C VAL A 105 12.84 10.52 22.27
N ILE A 106 13.50 11.17 21.29
CA ILE A 106 13.04 11.26 19.90
C ILE A 106 13.06 9.85 19.26
N GLU A 107 14.09 9.06 19.54
CA GLU A 107 14.19 7.68 19.04
C GLU A 107 13.07 6.78 19.58
N ALA A 108 12.72 6.90 20.86
CA ALA A 108 11.66 6.10 21.47
C ALA A 108 10.28 6.42 20.86
N GLN A 109 9.95 7.71 20.69
CA GLN A 109 8.70 8.14 20.05
C GLN A 109 8.61 7.64 18.61
N HIS A 110 9.70 7.74 17.87
CA HIS A 110 9.78 7.24 16.49
C HIS A 110 9.60 5.72 16.41
N ARG A 111 10.14 4.96 17.38
CA ARG A 111 9.94 3.50 17.47
C ARG A 111 8.50 3.13 17.81
N PHE A 112 7.84 3.86 18.72
CA PHE A 112 6.44 3.62 19.05
C PHE A 112 5.51 3.98 17.89
N ALA A 113 5.74 5.12 17.23
CA ALA A 113 5.03 5.54 16.03
C ALA A 113 5.19 4.49 14.92
N LYS A 114 6.42 4.00 14.69
CA LYS A 114 6.69 2.99 13.65
C LYS A 114 5.94 1.71 13.93
N LYS A 115 6.01 1.22 15.17
CA LYS A 115 5.30 0.01 15.59
C LYS A 115 3.79 0.17 15.47
N ARG A 116 3.24 1.34 15.82
CA ARG A 116 1.81 1.63 15.65
C ARG A 116 1.42 1.64 14.17
N TYR A 117 2.18 2.32 13.33
CA TYR A 117 1.94 2.38 11.89
C TYR A 117 2.01 0.98 11.25
N ASP A 118 3.06 0.22 11.54
CA ASP A 118 3.24 -1.13 11.01
C ASP A 118 2.10 -2.07 11.47
N ASN A 119 1.63 -1.93 12.71
CA ASN A 119 0.52 -2.75 13.22
C ASN A 119 -0.85 -2.36 12.63
N GLU A 120 -1.09 -1.07 12.37
CA GLU A 120 -2.41 -0.59 11.94
C GLU A 120 -2.57 -0.58 10.42
N TYR A 121 -1.52 -0.22 9.67
CA TYR A 121 -1.60 0.06 8.23
C TYR A 121 -0.75 -0.87 7.38
N ARG A 122 -0.01 -1.80 7.99
CA ARG A 122 0.75 -2.82 7.25
C ARG A 122 0.32 -4.22 7.64
N TRP A 123 0.66 -5.15 6.76
CA TRP A 123 0.46 -6.57 6.97
C TRP A 123 1.62 -7.35 6.32
N THR A 124 1.82 -8.58 6.77
CA THR A 124 2.84 -9.47 6.20
C THR A 124 2.14 -10.51 5.33
N PRO A 125 2.50 -10.64 4.05
CA PRO A 125 1.91 -11.65 3.19
C PRO A 125 2.41 -13.05 3.53
N SER A 126 1.59 -14.05 3.20
CA SER A 126 2.08 -15.42 3.13
C SER A 126 2.91 -15.63 1.85
N PRO A 127 3.80 -16.62 1.84
CA PRO A 127 4.55 -16.98 0.62
C PRO A 127 3.64 -17.28 -0.58
N GLU A 128 2.45 -17.84 -0.35
CA GLU A 128 1.47 -18.14 -1.39
C GLU A 128 0.92 -16.88 -2.06
N ILE A 129 0.63 -15.84 -1.27
CA ILE A 129 0.17 -14.55 -1.80
C ILE A 129 1.27 -13.86 -2.60
N GLU A 130 2.51 -13.84 -2.08
CA GLU A 130 3.64 -13.28 -2.82
C GLU A 130 3.86 -14.01 -4.15
N ALA A 131 3.83 -15.35 -4.13
CA ALA A 131 3.95 -16.16 -5.34
C ALA A 131 2.82 -15.88 -6.33
N ALA A 132 1.58 -15.69 -5.86
CA ALA A 132 0.45 -15.33 -6.69
C ALA A 132 0.65 -13.97 -7.36
N ILE A 133 1.14 -12.96 -6.62
CA ILE A 133 1.42 -11.62 -7.16
C ILE A 133 2.54 -11.69 -8.21
N ILE A 134 3.64 -12.40 -7.92
CA ILE A 134 4.76 -12.59 -8.85
C ILE A 134 4.26 -13.25 -10.14
N LYS A 135 3.45 -14.32 -10.02
CA LYS A 135 2.83 -15.00 -11.16
C LYS A 135 1.91 -14.07 -11.95
N ALA A 136 1.13 -13.22 -11.29
CA ALA A 136 0.26 -12.25 -11.96
C ALA A 136 1.05 -11.15 -12.70
N ILE A 137 2.27 -10.83 -12.26
CA ILE A 137 3.14 -9.84 -12.89
C ILE A 137 3.84 -10.43 -14.12
N PHE A 138 4.53 -11.56 -13.98
CA PHE A 138 5.33 -12.13 -15.06
C PHE A 138 4.56 -13.09 -15.97
N GLY A 139 3.36 -13.50 -15.56
CA GLY A 139 2.61 -14.58 -16.18
C GLY A 139 3.16 -15.95 -15.78
N SER A 140 2.47 -17.00 -16.23
CA SER A 140 3.04 -18.35 -16.20
C SER A 140 4.23 -18.38 -17.16
N ARG A 141 5.47 -18.48 -16.66
CA ARG A 141 6.56 -18.97 -17.50
C ARG A 141 6.12 -20.35 -18.00
N THR A 142 5.81 -20.45 -19.29
CA THR A 142 5.56 -21.72 -19.98
C THR A 142 6.86 -22.12 -20.64
#